data_AF-A0A2P8HVN4-F1
#
_entry.id   AF-A0A2P8HVN4-F1
#
_cell.length_a   1.000
_cell.length_b   1.000
_cell.length_c   1.000
_cell.angle_alpha   90.00
_cell.angle_beta   90.00
_cell.angle_gamma   90.00
#
_symmetry.space_group_name_H-M   'P 1'
#
loop_
_entity.id
_entity.type
_entity.pdbx_description
1 polymer ?
#
loop_
_entity_poly.entity_id
_entity_poly.type
_entity_poly.pdbx_seq_one_letter_code
_entity_poly.pdbx_strand_id
1 'polypeptide(L)'
;MLPLIFDTVKAAIGVDFKLQRVVRKATTKTSWSTNDAMKKTSQGGINPTSPDSVLNLWVVGAMTGGVIGYAQFPGGSPATDGVVILHSNL
;
A
#
# COMPACT_ATOMS: atom_id res chain seq x y z
N MET A 1 -17.12 -0.85 -19.46
CA MET A 1 -17.78 -2.06 -20.00
C MET A 1 -16.69 -2.95 -20.55
N LEU A 2 -16.70 -4.26 -20.29
CA LEU A 2 -15.68 -5.17 -20.80
C LEU A 2 -15.93 -5.44 -22.29
N PRO A 3 -14.96 -5.24 -23.21
CA PRO A 3 -15.10 -5.65 -24.60
C PRO A 3 -15.42 -7.15 -24.70
N LEU A 4 -16.39 -7.53 -25.54
CA LEU A 4 -16.89 -8.91 -25.63
C LEU A 4 -15.81 -9.96 -25.93
N ILE A 5 -14.77 -9.58 -26.69
CA ILE A 5 -13.64 -10.47 -26.99
C ILE A 5 -12.86 -10.92 -25.75
N PHE A 6 -12.99 -10.20 -24.63
CA PHE A 6 -12.36 -10.54 -23.36
C PHE A 6 -13.31 -11.18 -22.36
N ASP A 7 -14.58 -11.41 -22.71
CA ASP A 7 -15.57 -11.91 -21.75
C ASP A 7 -15.26 -13.33 -21.26
N THR A 8 -14.66 -14.16 -22.11
CA THR A 8 -14.29 -15.54 -21.80
C THR A 8 -13.04 -15.67 -20.92
N VAL A 9 -12.28 -14.58 -20.74
CA VAL A 9 -11.02 -14.58 -19.98
C VAL A 9 -11.10 -13.75 -18.69
N LYS A 10 -12.25 -13.17 -18.36
CA LYS A 10 -12.45 -12.50 -17.07
C LYS A 10 -12.45 -13.52 -15.94
N ALA A 11 -11.89 -13.15 -14.78
CA ALA A 11 -11.80 -14.02 -13.62
C ALA A 11 -12.43 -13.37 -12.38
N ALA A 12 -13.07 -14.19 -11.54
CA ALA A 12 -13.43 -13.83 -10.18
C ALA A 12 -12.40 -14.47 -9.23
N ILE A 13 -11.55 -13.64 -8.63
CA ILE A 13 -10.40 -14.13 -7.84
C ILE A 13 -10.78 -14.71 -6.47
N GLY A 14 -12.03 -14.50 -6.01
CA GLY A 14 -12.50 -15.03 -4.72
C GLY A 14 -11.74 -14.48 -3.50
N VAL A 15 -11.27 -13.23 -3.57
CA VAL A 15 -10.55 -12.56 -2.47
C VAL A 15 -11.44 -11.49 -1.85
N ASP A 16 -11.68 -11.60 -0.55
CA ASP A 16 -12.41 -10.63 0.24
C ASP A 16 -11.49 -9.93 1.24
N PHE A 17 -11.66 -8.62 1.39
CA PHE A 17 -10.93 -7.82 2.37
C PHE A 17 -11.85 -7.36 3.50
N LYS A 18 -11.40 -7.53 4.74
CA LYS A 18 -12.06 -7.00 5.93
C LYS A 18 -11.07 -6.10 6.68
N LEU A 19 -11.51 -4.88 7.01
CA LEU A 19 -10.71 -3.96 7.79
C LEU A 19 -10.50 -4.54 9.21
N GLN A 20 -9.23 -4.75 9.58
CA GLN A 20 -8.88 -5.15 10.94
C GLN A 20 -8.75 -3.92 11.86
N ARG A 21 -7.94 -2.93 11.47
CA ARG A 21 -7.65 -1.74 12.28
C ARG A 21 -7.20 -0.58 11.40
N VAL A 22 -7.50 0.64 11.84
CA VAL A 22 -6.92 1.88 11.30
C VAL A 22 -5.94 2.46 12.32
N VAL A 23 -4.72 2.73 11.89
CA VAL A 23 -3.72 3.45 12.69
C VAL A 23 -3.41 4.77 12.00
N ARG A 24 -3.53 5.88 12.73
CA ARG A 24 -3.23 7.24 12.23
C ARG A 24 -2.01 7.79 12.94
N LYS A 25 -1.10 8.40 12.19
CA LYS A 25 0.09 9.05 12.72
C LYS A 25 0.25 10.42 12.09
N ALA A 26 0.39 11.45 12.94
CA ALA A 26 0.81 12.77 12.49
C ALA A 26 2.31 12.75 12.15
N THR A 27 2.68 13.47 11.10
CA THR A 27 4.07 13.59 10.64
C THR A 27 4.28 14.96 10.02
N THR A 28 5.49 15.51 10.16
CA THR A 28 5.90 16.76 9.50
C THR A 28 6.43 16.50 8.08
N LYS A 29 6.57 15.24 7.69
CA LYS A 29 7.09 14.86 6.37
C LYS A 29 6.03 15.14 5.31
N THR A 30 6.35 16.05 4.40
CA THR A 30 5.43 16.51 3.35
C THR A 30 5.50 15.65 2.08
N SER A 31 6.57 14.89 1.88
CA SER A 31 6.78 14.07 0.68
C SER A 31 7.49 12.74 0.99
N TRP A 32 7.12 11.70 0.26
CA TRP A 32 7.62 10.34 0.37
C TRP A 32 8.22 9.84 -0.94
N SER A 33 9.00 8.77 -0.91
CA SER A 33 9.50 8.06 -2.10
C SER A 33 9.33 6.55 -1.93
N THR A 34 9.71 5.77 -2.92
CA THR A 34 9.60 4.29 -2.91
C THR A 34 10.69 3.61 -2.07
N ASN A 35 11.19 4.26 -1.01
CA ASN A 35 12.29 3.80 -0.16
C ASN A 35 11.84 3.21 1.19
N ASP A 36 10.54 2.91 1.34
CA ASP A 36 9.94 2.33 2.54
C ASP A 36 10.00 3.18 3.82
N ALA A 37 10.28 4.48 3.72
CA ALA A 37 10.31 5.35 4.90
C ALA A 37 8.96 5.41 5.63
N MET A 38 7.85 5.37 4.90
CA MET A 38 6.49 5.33 5.47
C MET A 38 6.19 4.05 6.24
N LYS A 39 6.94 2.97 5.99
CA LYS A 39 6.81 1.69 6.67
C LYS A 39 7.64 1.62 7.96
N LYS A 40 8.31 2.72 8.35
CA LYS A 40 9.25 2.74 9.47
C LYS A 40 8.97 3.90 10.42
N THR A 41 8.71 3.57 11.69
CA THR A 41 8.46 4.55 12.75
C THR A 41 9.63 5.51 12.93
N SER A 42 10.86 5.00 12.84
CA SER A 42 12.10 5.78 12.93
C SER A 42 12.30 6.77 11.77
N GLN A 43 11.55 6.63 10.67
CA GLN A 43 11.61 7.52 9.50
C GLN A 43 10.34 8.35 9.33
N GLY A 44 9.54 8.46 10.41
CA GLY A 44 8.30 9.24 10.45
C GLY A 44 7.05 8.47 10.01
N GLY A 45 7.18 7.21 9.60
CA GLY A 45 6.10 6.32 9.17
C GLY A 45 5.49 5.48 10.29
N ILE A 46 4.85 4.37 9.91
CA ILE A 46 4.21 3.40 10.82
C ILE A 46 4.79 2.01 10.49
N ASN A 47 5.26 1.26 11.49
CA ASN A 47 5.73 -0.11 11.26
C ASN A 47 4.57 -1.02 10.81
N PRO A 48 4.82 -2.08 10.01
CA PRO A 48 3.79 -3.08 9.71
C PRO A 48 3.22 -3.69 10.99
N THR A 49 1.93 -3.99 10.98
CA THR A 49 1.24 -4.80 12.00
C THR A 49 1.13 -6.22 11.46
N SER A 50 1.61 -7.23 12.19
CA SER A 50 1.44 -8.68 11.88
C SER A 50 1.45 -9.02 10.38
N PRO A 51 2.55 -8.73 9.65
CA PRO A 51 2.62 -8.87 8.18
C PRO A 51 2.47 -10.31 7.67
N ASP A 52 2.47 -11.29 8.57
CA ASP A 52 2.21 -12.71 8.27
C ASP A 52 0.72 -13.05 8.13
N SER A 53 -0.17 -12.18 8.62
CA SER A 53 -1.60 -12.47 8.76
C SER A 53 -2.52 -11.32 8.37
N VAL A 54 -1.97 -10.12 8.12
CA VAL A 54 -2.74 -8.99 7.61
C VAL A 54 -2.02 -8.21 6.52
N LEU A 55 -2.80 -7.79 5.52
CA LEU A 55 -2.36 -6.82 4.53
C LEU A 55 -2.12 -5.47 5.22
N ASN A 56 -0.87 -5.03 5.21
CA ASN A 56 -0.52 -3.68 5.61
C ASN A 56 -0.67 -2.72 4.42
N LEU A 57 -1.48 -1.68 4.61
CA LEU A 57 -1.73 -0.66 3.59
C LEU A 57 -1.49 0.73 4.18
N TRP A 58 -0.49 1.43 3.64
CA TRP A 58 -0.15 2.79 4.03
C TRP A 58 -0.77 3.78 3.06
N VAL A 59 -1.33 4.85 3.62
CA VAL A 59 -1.90 5.97 2.87
C VAL A 59 -1.07 7.20 3.19
N VAL A 60 -0.46 7.83 2.17
CA VAL A 60 0.55 8.89 2.35
C VAL A 60 0.22 10.18 1.60
N GLY A 61 0.81 11.29 2.05
CA GLY A 61 0.59 12.66 1.58
C GLY A 61 0.91 12.90 0.11
N ALA A 62 2.18 13.16 -0.19
CA ALA A 62 2.73 13.30 -1.53
C ALA A 62 3.81 12.23 -1.79
N MET A 63 4.02 11.89 -3.06
CA MET A 63 5.08 10.97 -3.49
C MET A 63 5.92 11.59 -4.61
N THR A 64 7.24 11.49 -4.52
CA THR A 64 8.17 12.01 -5.53
C THR A 64 8.22 11.12 -6.77
N GLY A 65 8.53 11.71 -7.93
CA GLY A 65 8.81 10.95 -9.15
C GLY A 65 7.56 10.51 -9.92
N GLY A 66 6.40 11.11 -9.67
CA GLY A 66 5.15 10.80 -10.37
C GLY A 66 4.52 9.45 -9.97
N VAL A 67 4.99 8.85 -8.88
CA VAL A 67 4.50 7.56 -8.38
C VAL A 67 3.24 7.79 -7.54
N ILE A 68 2.16 7.04 -7.82
CA ILE A 68 0.89 7.11 -7.08
C ILE A 68 0.74 6.01 -6.01
N GLY A 69 1.70 5.08 -5.96
CA GLY A 69 1.72 3.97 -5.03
C GLY A 69 2.72 2.89 -5.46
N TYR A 70 2.99 1.95 -4.59
CA TYR A 70 3.83 0.78 -4.89
C TYR A 70 3.52 -0.38 -3.94
N ALA A 71 3.92 -1.58 -4.35
CA ALA A 71 3.73 -2.80 -3.57
C ALA A 71 5.06 -3.56 -3.43
N GLN A 72 5.17 -4.35 -2.37
CA GLN A 72 6.22 -5.35 -2.25
C GLN A 72 5.72 -6.69 -2.83
N PHE A 73 6.55 -7.35 -3.64
CA PHE A 73 6.26 -8.69 -4.13
C PHE A 73 6.41 -9.75 -3.01
N PRO A 74 5.71 -10.90 -3.12
CA PRO A 74 5.88 -12.02 -2.21
C PRO A 74 7.34 -12.45 -2.05
N GLY A 75 7.72 -12.88 -0.85
CA GLY A 75 9.08 -13.30 -0.51
C GLY A 75 10.02 -12.17 -0.05
N GLY A 76 9.54 -10.92 -0.05
CA GLY A 76 10.27 -9.79 0.52
C GLY A 76 10.31 -9.77 2.05
N SER A 77 10.96 -8.76 2.62
CA SER A 77 11.09 -8.61 4.08
C SER A 77 9.72 -8.33 4.73
N PRO A 78 9.35 -9.05 5.81
CA PRO A 78 8.14 -8.75 6.59
C PRO A 78 8.12 -7.32 7.15
N ALA A 79 9.29 -6.72 7.40
CA ALA A 79 9.41 -5.36 7.92
C ALA A 79 8.97 -4.26 6.93
N THR A 80 8.77 -4.61 5.66
CA THR A 80 8.35 -3.70 4.59
C THR A 80 7.22 -4.29 3.75
N ASP A 81 6.62 -5.40 4.18
CA ASP A 81 5.59 -6.06 3.39
C ASP A 81 4.28 -5.26 3.32
N GLY A 82 3.65 -5.27 2.15
CA GLY A 82 2.40 -4.58 1.88
C GLY A 82 2.47 -3.47 0.82
N VAL A 83 1.46 -2.60 0.83
CA VAL A 83 1.16 -1.65 -0.25
C VAL A 83 1.15 -0.22 0.29
N VAL A 84 1.70 0.72 -0.48
CA VAL A 84 1.62 2.15 -0.21
C VAL A 84 0.80 2.82 -1.31
N ILE A 85 -0.13 3.69 -0.92
CA ILE A 85 -1.00 4.44 -1.83
C ILE A 85 -0.94 5.92 -1.48
N LEU A 86 -0.81 6.76 -2.50
CA LEU A 86 -0.94 8.22 -2.39
C LEU A 86 -2.41 8.59 -2.08
N HIS A 87 -2.65 9.43 -1.08
CA HIS A 87 -4.01 9.75 -0.61
C HIS A 87 -4.70 10.87 -1.38
N SER A 88 -3.96 11.66 -2.15
CA SER A 88 -4.48 12.87 -2.79
C SER A 88 -4.34 12.80 -4.30
N ASN A 89 -5.40 13.28 -4.95
CA ASN A 89 -5.59 13.33 -6.39
C ASN A 89 -4.67 14.37 -7.02
N LEU A 90 -4.41 14.21 -8.33
CA LEU A 90 -3.98 15.29 -9.21
C LEU A 90 -4.75 16.59 -8.95
#